data_AF-A0A820U0M4-F1
#
_entry.id   AF-A0A820U0M4-F1
#
_cell.length_a   1.000
_cell.length_b   1.000
_cell.length_c   1.000
_cell.angle_alpha   90.00
_cell.angle_beta   90.00
_cell.angle_gamma   90.00
#
_symmetry.space_group_name_H-M   'P 1'
#
loop_
_entity.id
_entity.type
_entity.pdbx_description
1 polymer ?
#
loop_
_entity_poly.entity_id
_entity_poly.type
_entity_poly.pdbx_seq_one_letter_code
_entity_poly.pdbx_strand_id
1 'polypeptide(L)'
;MNICFIIFICVIPTIFSARIFRINNQCDQKLWFGIQGKPLIYSGGFEVNARSTRDITVPDGWATCIFDPNRCPPELQMDDGTGHKACASICAAIHNAQQRAQHVHLQNIYNNPDTRSLVCCSCDGNYCVSPHDKVKPGRKCYVEQWPRSTQNTRYDEVFKSQCPDAYSWQFDDLASENTCTYT
;
A
#
# COMPACT_ATOMS: atom_id res chain seq x y z
N MET A 1 28.15 -21.61 58.72
CA MET A 1 28.53 -21.62 57.29
C MET A 1 27.24 -21.49 56.49
N ASN A 2 26.84 -20.25 56.18
CA ASN A 2 25.59 -19.96 55.47
C ASN A 2 25.95 -19.49 54.07
N ILE A 3 25.66 -20.30 53.06
CA ILE A 3 25.86 -19.97 51.64
C ILE A 3 24.59 -19.27 51.15
N CYS A 4 24.70 -17.98 50.87
CA CYS A 4 23.63 -17.19 50.25
C CYS A 4 23.72 -17.35 48.73
N PHE A 5 22.76 -18.08 48.12
CA PHE A 5 22.64 -18.17 46.67
C PHE A 5 21.94 -16.91 46.12
N ILE A 6 22.72 -15.98 45.57
CA ILE A 6 22.17 -14.86 44.79
C ILE A 6 21.88 -15.38 43.39
N ILE A 7 20.61 -15.67 43.10
CA ILE A 7 20.15 -15.98 41.73
C ILE A 7 20.09 -14.65 40.98
N PHE A 8 21.12 -14.36 40.19
CA PHE A 8 21.13 -13.22 39.27
C PHE A 8 20.31 -13.60 38.03
N ILE A 9 18.99 -13.35 38.07
CA ILE A 9 18.14 -13.48 36.87
C ILE A 9 18.53 -12.35 35.91
N CYS A 10 19.45 -12.65 35.00
CA CYS A 10 19.71 -11.80 33.84
C CYS A 10 18.48 -11.90 32.92
N VAL A 11 17.54 -10.97 33.08
CA VAL A 11 16.49 -10.74 32.10
C VAL A 11 17.19 -10.13 30.89
N ILE A 12 17.69 -10.99 30.00
CA ILE A 12 18.20 -10.53 28.69
C ILE A 12 16.98 -9.93 28.00
N PRO A 13 16.94 -8.60 27.75
CA PRO A 13 15.84 -8.05 26.97
C PRO A 13 15.98 -8.65 25.59
N THR A 14 15.11 -9.62 25.26
CA THR A 14 14.98 -10.12 23.90
C THR A 14 14.59 -8.90 23.07
N ILE A 15 15.52 -8.40 22.25
CA ILE A 15 15.27 -7.33 21.31
C ILE A 15 14.34 -7.92 20.24
N PHE A 16 13.03 -7.90 20.48
CA PHE A 16 12.06 -8.02 19.41
C PHE A 16 12.16 -6.74 18.61
N SER A 17 12.90 -6.80 17.49
CA SER A 17 12.82 -5.73 16.51
C SER A 17 11.39 -5.75 15.98
N ALA A 18 10.73 -4.61 16.08
CA ALA A 18 9.37 -4.41 15.61
C ALA A 18 9.41 -3.31 14.56
N ARG A 19 8.63 -3.46 13.50
CA ARG A 19 8.52 -2.44 12.46
C ARG A 19 7.33 -1.54 12.77
N ILE A 20 7.51 -0.24 12.61
CA ILE A 20 6.45 0.75 12.78
C ILE A 20 6.04 1.25 11.40
N PHE A 21 4.77 1.04 11.04
CA PHE A 21 4.19 1.70 9.88
C PHE A 21 3.37 2.90 10.33
N ARG A 22 3.58 4.03 9.66
CA ARG A 22 2.85 5.26 9.90
C ARG A 22 1.78 5.45 8.84
N ILE A 23 0.53 5.46 9.25
CA ILE A 23 -0.62 5.62 8.36
C ILE A 23 -1.16 7.01 8.51
N ASN A 24 -1.08 7.79 7.44
CA ASN A 24 -1.54 9.17 7.39
C ASN A 24 -2.88 9.26 6.64
N ASN A 25 -3.95 9.56 7.36
CA ASN A 25 -5.24 9.87 6.76
C ASN A 25 -5.31 11.36 6.42
N GLN A 26 -5.16 11.69 5.15
CA GLN A 26 -5.28 13.07 4.66
C GLN A 26 -6.71 13.48 4.30
N CYS A 27 -7.67 12.55 4.34
CA CYS A 27 -9.07 12.81 4.06
C CYS A 27 -9.74 13.57 5.21
N ASP A 28 -10.84 14.28 4.89
CA ASP A 28 -11.69 14.97 5.88
C ASP A 28 -12.68 14.03 6.59
N GLN A 29 -12.63 12.73 6.28
CA GLN A 29 -13.44 11.69 6.88
C GLN A 29 -12.58 10.65 7.62
N LYS A 30 -13.19 9.99 8.61
CA LYS A 30 -12.58 8.85 9.31
C LYS A 30 -12.53 7.65 8.36
N LEU A 31 -11.39 6.95 8.31
CA LEU A 31 -11.19 5.77 7.48
C LEU A 31 -10.97 4.52 8.33
N TRP A 32 -11.46 3.38 7.85
CA TRP A 32 -11.17 2.05 8.39
C TRP A 32 -10.19 1.34 7.46
N PHE A 33 -9.04 0.93 8.00
CA PHE A 33 -8.01 0.20 7.26
C PHE A 33 -8.06 -1.27 7.64
N GLY A 34 -8.19 -2.15 6.65
CA GLY A 34 -8.00 -3.59 6.81
C GLY A 34 -6.52 -3.93 6.92
N ILE A 35 -6.17 -4.90 7.75
CA ILE A 35 -4.79 -5.35 7.93
C ILE A 35 -4.74 -6.87 8.09
N GLN A 36 -3.80 -7.51 7.39
CA GLN A 36 -3.68 -8.97 7.37
C GLN A 36 -2.22 -9.38 7.54
N GLY A 37 -1.99 -10.40 8.37
CA GLY A 37 -0.67 -10.94 8.69
C GLY A 37 -0.76 -11.95 9.83
N LYS A 38 0.37 -12.57 10.17
CA LYS A 38 0.45 -13.58 11.24
C LYS A 38 1.46 -13.13 12.31
N PRO A 39 1.06 -12.92 13.58
CA PRO A 39 -0.30 -13.06 14.14
C PRO A 39 -1.28 -11.98 13.65
N LEU A 40 -2.59 -12.24 13.77
CA LEU A 40 -3.61 -11.22 13.47
C LEU A 40 -3.49 -10.07 14.47
N ILE A 41 -3.19 -8.87 13.97
CA ILE A 41 -3.09 -7.65 14.80
C ILE A 41 -4.34 -6.79 14.60
N TYR A 42 -4.73 -6.07 15.66
CA TYR A 42 -5.91 -5.20 15.68
C TYR A 42 -7.20 -5.88 15.20
N SER A 43 -7.34 -7.20 15.40
CA SER A 43 -8.51 -7.96 14.92
C SER A 43 -8.77 -7.81 13.40
N GLY A 44 -7.71 -7.58 12.62
CA GLY A 44 -7.80 -7.48 11.15
C GLY A 44 -8.13 -6.09 10.62
N GLY A 45 -8.26 -5.06 11.48
CA GLY A 45 -8.44 -3.71 11.00
C GLY A 45 -8.43 -2.63 12.08
N PHE A 46 -8.35 -1.38 11.67
CA PHE A 46 -8.35 -0.26 12.61
C PHE A 46 -8.79 1.06 11.99
N GLU A 47 -9.28 1.96 12.84
CA GLU A 47 -9.67 3.32 12.44
C GLU A 47 -8.51 4.30 12.49
N VAL A 48 -8.54 5.26 11.57
CA VAL A 48 -7.73 6.48 11.57
C VAL A 48 -8.65 7.68 11.35
N ASN A 49 -8.67 8.61 12.30
CA ASN A 49 -9.51 9.81 12.25
C ASN A 49 -9.17 10.70 11.05
N ALA A 50 -10.11 11.56 10.66
CA ALA A 50 -9.90 12.58 9.65
C ALA A 50 -8.66 13.42 9.98
N ARG A 51 -7.84 13.73 8.98
CA ARG A 51 -6.66 14.60 9.09
C ARG A 51 -5.69 14.17 10.19
N SER A 52 -5.58 12.87 10.45
CA SER A 52 -4.77 12.32 11.54
C SER A 52 -3.84 11.22 11.06
N THR A 53 -2.89 10.87 11.92
CA THR A 53 -1.92 9.82 11.67
C THR A 53 -2.01 8.76 12.77
N ARG A 54 -1.84 7.50 12.41
CA ARG A 54 -1.74 6.37 13.34
C ARG A 54 -0.51 5.53 13.04
N ASP A 55 0.29 5.31 14.06
CA ASP A 55 1.41 4.37 14.00
C ASP A 55 0.90 2.98 14.40
N ILE A 56 1.23 1.97 13.59
CA ILE A 56 0.99 0.56 13.88
C ILE A 56 2.33 -0.14 14.07
N THR A 57 2.42 -0.98 15.09
CA THR A 57 3.62 -1.77 15.37
C THR A 57 3.36 -3.20 14.98
N VAL A 58 4.22 -3.76 14.14
CA VAL A 58 4.11 -5.15 13.67
C VAL A 58 5.35 -5.92 14.11
N PRO A 59 5.21 -7.21 14.47
CA PRO A 59 6.37 -8.03 14.75
C PRO A 59 7.23 -8.23 13.49
N ASP A 60 8.50 -8.53 13.67
CA ASP A 60 9.35 -8.96 12.56
C ASP A 60 8.81 -10.26 11.94
N GLY A 61 8.86 -10.36 10.60
CA GLY A 61 8.32 -11.50 9.85
C GLY A 61 6.79 -11.58 9.81
N TRP A 62 6.09 -10.53 10.26
CA TRP A 62 4.62 -10.50 10.33
C TRP A 62 3.92 -10.60 8.97
N ALA A 63 4.51 -9.97 7.95
CA ALA A 63 4.13 -10.17 6.56
C ALA A 63 5.03 -11.24 5.94
N THR A 64 4.42 -12.26 5.34
CA THR A 64 5.13 -13.35 4.67
C THR A 64 5.44 -13.06 3.21
N CYS A 65 4.85 -11.99 2.63
CA CYS A 65 5.21 -11.57 1.29
C CYS A 65 6.54 -10.83 1.28
N ILE A 66 7.44 -11.26 0.39
CA ILE A 66 8.68 -10.56 0.07
C ILE A 66 8.48 -9.87 -1.27
N PHE A 67 8.44 -8.54 -1.25
CA PHE A 67 8.31 -7.72 -2.44
C PHE A 67 9.70 -7.33 -2.96
N ASP A 68 9.97 -7.52 -4.25
CA ASP A 68 11.22 -7.11 -4.91
C ASP A 68 11.00 -5.84 -5.75
N PRO A 69 11.53 -4.68 -5.31
CA PRO A 69 11.39 -3.43 -6.04
C PRO A 69 11.97 -3.45 -7.46
N ASN A 70 12.90 -4.37 -7.76
CA ASN A 70 13.51 -4.46 -9.09
C ASN A 70 12.57 -5.08 -10.13
N ARG A 71 11.49 -5.76 -9.70
CA ARG A 71 10.49 -6.36 -10.59
C ARG A 71 9.43 -5.37 -11.07
N CYS A 72 9.52 -4.10 -10.66
CA CYS A 72 8.58 -3.08 -11.09
C CYS A 72 8.99 -2.47 -12.42
N PRO A 73 8.01 -2.03 -13.24
CA PRO A 73 8.30 -1.24 -14.42
C PRO A 73 9.18 -0.04 -14.07
N PRO A 74 10.17 0.32 -14.91
CA PRO A 74 11.10 1.41 -14.62
C PRO A 74 10.40 2.71 -14.23
N GLU A 75 9.27 3.02 -14.87
CA GLU A 75 8.49 4.21 -14.59
C GLU A 75 7.85 4.23 -13.19
N LEU A 76 7.73 3.08 -12.52
CA LEU A 76 7.25 2.99 -11.13
C LEU A 76 8.36 2.92 -10.10
N GLN A 77 9.61 2.68 -10.52
CA GLN A 77 10.73 2.62 -9.59
C GLN A 77 11.09 4.02 -9.10
N MET A 78 10.96 4.24 -7.80
CA MET A 78 11.33 5.48 -7.13
C MET A 78 12.43 5.24 -6.11
N ASP A 79 13.35 6.21 -6.01
CA ASP A 79 14.37 6.28 -4.97
C ASP A 79 13.98 7.42 -4.01
N ASP A 80 14.05 7.16 -2.70
CA ASP A 80 13.75 8.17 -1.67
C ASP A 80 14.89 9.18 -1.45
N GLY A 81 15.96 9.12 -2.26
CA GLY A 81 17.16 9.94 -2.18
C GLY A 81 18.18 9.40 -1.17
N THR A 82 17.83 8.37 -0.41
CA THR A 82 18.73 7.69 0.54
C THR A 82 19.24 6.35 0.01
N GLY A 83 18.89 6.01 -1.24
CA GLY A 83 19.24 4.74 -1.89
C GLY A 83 18.21 3.64 -1.65
N HIS A 84 17.10 3.92 -0.96
CA HIS A 84 16.01 2.96 -0.88
C HIS A 84 15.14 3.05 -2.12
N LYS A 85 15.10 1.93 -2.85
CA LYS A 85 14.21 1.76 -3.99
C LYS A 85 12.87 1.21 -3.54
N ALA A 86 11.80 1.81 -4.01
CA ALA A 86 10.44 1.37 -3.82
C ALA A 86 9.67 1.41 -5.13
N CYS A 87 8.57 0.68 -5.18
CA CYS A 87 7.64 0.76 -6.30
C CYS A 87 6.48 1.65 -5.93
N ALA A 88 6.38 2.77 -6.63
CA ALA A 88 5.27 3.68 -6.50
C ALA A 88 4.01 3.10 -7.16
N SER A 89 2.85 3.49 -6.65
CA SER A 89 1.61 3.34 -7.40
C SER A 89 1.67 4.19 -8.67
N ILE A 90 0.95 3.80 -9.71
CA ILE A 90 0.88 4.59 -10.96
C ILE A 90 0.40 6.02 -10.70
N CYS A 91 -0.54 6.22 -9.76
CA CYS A 91 -0.97 7.56 -9.37
C CYS A 91 0.18 8.39 -8.78
N ALA A 92 0.94 7.83 -7.84
CA ALA A 92 2.11 8.51 -7.27
C ALA A 92 3.17 8.81 -8.34
N ALA A 93 3.42 7.87 -9.26
CA ALA A 93 4.36 8.03 -10.37
C ALA A 93 4.00 9.19 -11.30
N ILE A 94 2.74 9.27 -11.75
CA ILE A 94 2.32 10.37 -12.62
C ILE A 94 2.27 11.72 -11.89
N HIS A 95 2.18 11.76 -10.57
CA HIS A 95 2.21 13.02 -9.82
C HIS A 95 3.63 13.49 -9.47
N ASN A 96 4.65 12.61 -9.58
CA ASN A 96 6.05 12.98 -9.40
C ASN A 96 6.63 13.65 -10.68
N ALA A 97 7.00 14.93 -10.58
CA ALA A 97 7.54 15.69 -11.71
C ALA A 97 8.90 15.19 -12.20
N GLN A 98 9.78 14.73 -11.30
CA GLN A 98 11.08 14.16 -11.67
C GLN A 98 10.88 12.85 -12.42
N GLN A 99 9.99 11.99 -11.95
CA GLN A 99 9.66 10.73 -12.62
C GLN A 99 9.09 10.98 -14.02
N ARG A 100 8.14 11.92 -14.17
CA ARG A 100 7.61 12.28 -15.49
C ARG A 100 8.67 12.85 -16.44
N ALA A 101 9.64 13.60 -15.92
CA ALA A 101 10.73 14.14 -16.73
C ALA A 101 11.61 13.03 -17.31
N GLN A 102 11.77 11.91 -16.60
CA GLN A 102 12.53 10.74 -17.07
C GLN A 102 11.67 9.78 -17.93
N HIS A 103 10.34 9.78 -17.75
CA HIS A 103 9.44 8.83 -18.39
C HIS A 103 8.29 9.53 -19.13
N VAL A 104 8.45 9.69 -20.45
CA VAL A 104 7.42 10.32 -21.32
C VAL A 104 6.06 9.63 -21.22
N HIS A 105 6.03 8.32 -20.98
CA HIS A 105 4.79 7.56 -20.79
C HIS A 105 3.96 8.11 -19.63
N LEU A 106 4.60 8.42 -18.49
CA LEU A 106 3.92 9.02 -17.34
C LEU A 106 3.43 10.44 -17.65
N GLN A 107 4.22 11.21 -18.40
CA GLN A 107 3.82 12.55 -18.83
C GLN A 107 2.57 12.52 -19.72
N ASN A 108 2.46 11.53 -20.61
CA ASN A 108 1.27 11.35 -21.45
C ASN A 108 0.03 11.01 -20.62
N ILE A 109 0.15 10.11 -19.63
CA ILE A 109 -0.95 9.78 -18.72
C ILE A 109 -1.37 11.01 -17.91
N TYR A 110 -0.41 11.79 -17.40
CA TYR A 110 -0.67 12.99 -16.60
C TYR A 110 -1.36 14.11 -17.39
N ASN A 111 -0.98 14.27 -18.67
CA ASN A 111 -1.52 15.31 -19.55
C ASN A 111 -2.97 15.02 -19.96
N ASN A 112 -3.36 13.75 -20.03
CA ASN A 112 -4.73 13.38 -20.36
C ASN A 112 -5.58 13.25 -19.07
N PRO A 113 -6.57 14.13 -18.87
CA PRO A 113 -7.36 14.17 -17.64
C PRO A 113 -8.20 12.90 -17.41
N ASP A 114 -8.63 12.22 -18.47
CA ASP A 114 -9.38 10.95 -18.36
C ASP A 114 -8.46 9.85 -17.81
N THR A 115 -7.29 9.65 -18.42
CA THR A 115 -6.34 8.60 -17.99
C THR A 115 -5.76 8.90 -16.63
N ARG A 116 -5.44 10.17 -16.34
CA ARG A 116 -4.98 10.60 -15.02
C ARG A 116 -5.98 10.23 -13.93
N SER A 117 -7.26 10.49 -14.18
CA SER A 117 -8.31 10.26 -13.17
C SER A 117 -8.67 8.78 -13.03
N LEU A 118 -8.51 7.99 -14.10
CA LEU A 118 -8.63 6.53 -14.05
C LEU A 118 -7.58 5.89 -13.14
N VAL A 119 -6.30 6.26 -13.29
CA VAL A 119 -5.20 5.68 -12.50
C VAL A 119 -5.08 6.27 -11.09
N CYS A 120 -5.64 7.45 -10.85
CA CYS A 120 -5.75 8.10 -9.54
C CYS A 120 -7.16 8.01 -8.96
N CYS A 121 -7.81 6.86 -9.15
CA CYS A 121 -9.08 6.59 -8.49
C CYS A 121 -9.00 6.91 -6.99
N SER A 122 -9.94 7.71 -6.50
CA SER A 122 -10.08 8.04 -5.10
C SER A 122 -11.56 7.98 -4.71
N CYS A 123 -11.84 7.66 -3.45
CA CYS A 123 -13.18 7.80 -2.90
C CYS A 123 -13.40 9.21 -2.40
N ASP A 124 -14.48 9.85 -2.85
CA ASP A 124 -14.99 11.09 -2.26
C ASP A 124 -16.39 10.81 -1.69
N GLY A 125 -16.52 10.95 -0.38
CA GLY A 125 -17.71 10.53 0.37
C GLY A 125 -18.07 9.05 0.17
N ASN A 126 -19.31 8.79 -0.26
CA ASN A 126 -19.88 7.43 -0.39
C ASN A 126 -19.60 6.74 -1.73
N TYR A 127 -18.90 7.40 -2.65
CA TYR A 127 -18.68 6.88 -3.99
C TYR A 127 -17.21 6.94 -4.37
N CYS A 128 -16.70 5.82 -4.85
CA CYS A 128 -15.36 5.72 -5.37
C CYS A 128 -15.43 5.93 -6.88
N VAL A 129 -15.17 7.18 -7.26
CA VAL A 129 -15.35 7.70 -8.61
C VAL A 129 -14.07 8.39 -9.08
N SER A 130 -13.78 8.26 -10.36
CA SER A 130 -12.76 9.06 -11.03
C SER A 130 -13.03 10.56 -10.82
N PRO A 131 -12.09 11.37 -10.28
CA PRO A 131 -12.30 12.79 -9.95
C PRO A 131 -12.64 13.73 -11.12
N HIS A 132 -12.50 13.28 -12.37
CA HIS A 132 -12.82 14.07 -13.56
C HIS A 132 -13.74 13.32 -14.52
N ASP A 133 -15.01 13.17 -14.16
CA ASP A 133 -16.06 12.93 -15.17
C ASP A 133 -17.02 14.12 -15.20
N LYS A 134 -16.90 14.96 -16.24
CA LYS A 134 -17.86 16.04 -16.53
C LYS A 134 -19.02 15.57 -17.43
N VAL A 135 -19.01 14.31 -17.91
CA VAL A 135 -19.92 13.86 -18.97
C VAL A 135 -20.76 12.65 -18.56
N LYS A 136 -20.40 11.87 -17.51
CA LYS A 136 -21.27 10.82 -16.95
C LYS A 136 -21.11 10.65 -15.43
N PRO A 137 -22.20 10.49 -14.66
CA PRO A 137 -22.10 10.10 -13.26
C PRO A 137 -21.59 8.65 -13.18
N GLY A 138 -20.40 8.46 -12.60
CA GLY A 138 -19.91 7.13 -12.20
C GLY A 138 -19.08 6.38 -13.25
N ARG A 139 -17.81 6.77 -13.41
CA ARG A 139 -16.78 5.77 -13.70
C ARG A 139 -16.42 5.11 -12.37
N LYS A 140 -16.97 3.91 -12.14
CA LYS A 140 -16.32 2.93 -11.26
C LYS A 140 -14.89 2.78 -11.76
N CYS A 141 -13.94 2.63 -10.85
CA CYS A 141 -12.55 2.52 -11.22
C CYS A 141 -12.30 1.15 -11.84
N TYR A 142 -12.46 1.06 -13.16
CA TYR A 142 -12.23 -0.17 -13.92
C TYR A 142 -10.75 -0.28 -14.21
N VAL A 143 -10.07 -1.09 -13.41
CA VAL A 143 -8.63 -1.35 -13.54
C VAL A 143 -8.26 -1.96 -14.90
N GLU A 144 -9.22 -2.63 -15.55
CA GLU A 144 -9.07 -3.22 -16.89
C GLU A 144 -8.96 -2.15 -17.99
N GLN A 145 -9.40 -0.92 -17.71
CA GLN A 145 -9.34 0.22 -18.63
C GLN A 145 -8.10 1.09 -18.40
N TRP A 146 -7.26 0.75 -17.42
CA TRP A 146 -6.06 1.52 -17.15
C TRP A 146 -5.06 1.38 -18.30
N PRO A 147 -4.25 2.43 -18.56
CA PRO A 147 -3.09 2.28 -19.42
C PRO A 147 -2.18 1.18 -18.86
N ARG A 148 -1.54 0.43 -19.75
CA ARG A 148 -0.53 -0.56 -19.37
C ARG A 148 0.83 0.09 -19.18
N SER A 149 1.67 -0.56 -18.39
CA SER A 149 3.08 -0.20 -18.24
C SER A 149 3.82 -0.27 -19.57
N THR A 150 5.02 0.31 -19.60
CA THR A 150 5.95 0.21 -20.74
C THR A 150 6.32 -1.25 -21.06
N GLN A 151 6.14 -2.16 -20.10
CA GLN A 151 6.35 -3.60 -20.23
C GLN A 151 5.05 -4.37 -20.58
N ASN A 152 3.97 -3.67 -20.94
CA ASN A 152 2.66 -4.23 -21.26
C ASN A 152 2.00 -5.01 -20.10
N THR A 153 2.32 -4.66 -18.85
CA THR A 153 1.70 -5.21 -17.64
C THR A 153 0.61 -4.28 -17.12
N ARG A 154 -0.45 -4.82 -16.53
CA ARG A 154 -1.39 -3.97 -15.79
C ARG A 154 -0.77 -3.52 -14.47
N TYR A 155 -1.04 -2.28 -14.07
CA TYR A 155 -0.37 -1.71 -12.90
C TYR A 155 -0.77 -2.36 -11.56
N ASP A 156 -1.98 -2.89 -11.44
CA ASP A 156 -2.41 -3.67 -10.27
C ASP A 156 -1.70 -5.03 -10.18
N GLU A 157 -1.43 -5.67 -11.34
CA GLU A 157 -0.73 -6.96 -11.41
C GLU A 157 0.74 -6.87 -10.96
N VAL A 158 1.36 -5.67 -11.03
CA VAL A 158 2.74 -5.45 -10.56
C VAL A 158 2.91 -5.82 -9.09
N PHE A 159 1.92 -5.48 -8.26
CA PHE A 159 1.93 -5.81 -6.83
C PHE A 159 1.36 -7.21 -6.58
N LYS A 160 0.23 -7.53 -7.23
CA LYS A 160 -0.47 -8.81 -7.04
C LYS A 160 0.38 -10.02 -7.40
N SER A 161 1.18 -9.93 -8.45
CA SER A 161 2.05 -11.03 -8.91
C SER A 161 3.19 -11.38 -7.95
N GLN A 162 3.52 -10.47 -7.01
CA GLN A 162 4.54 -10.69 -5.99
C GLN A 162 3.92 -11.05 -4.63
N CYS A 163 2.78 -10.44 -4.32
CA CYS A 163 2.01 -10.67 -3.11
C CYS A 163 0.56 -11.04 -3.44
N PRO A 164 0.24 -12.29 -3.83
CA PRO A 164 -1.11 -12.68 -4.26
C PRO A 164 -2.17 -12.51 -3.17
N ASP A 165 -1.77 -12.72 -1.91
CA ASP A 165 -2.64 -12.59 -0.73
C ASP A 165 -2.83 -11.13 -0.27
N ALA A 166 -2.08 -10.18 -0.85
CA ALA A 166 -2.17 -8.78 -0.48
C ALA A 166 -3.09 -8.00 -1.42
N TYR A 167 -3.80 -7.02 -0.88
CA TYR A 167 -4.51 -6.04 -1.68
C TYR A 167 -3.52 -5.21 -2.50
N SER A 168 -3.66 -5.25 -3.81
CA SER A 168 -2.85 -4.51 -4.79
C SER A 168 -3.51 -3.22 -5.27
N TRP A 169 -4.84 -3.13 -5.15
CA TRP A 169 -5.62 -1.94 -5.44
C TRP A 169 -6.93 -1.93 -4.64
N GLN A 170 -7.66 -0.81 -4.71
CA GLN A 170 -8.81 -0.55 -3.86
C GLN A 170 -9.94 -1.61 -3.96
N PHE A 171 -10.18 -2.15 -5.15
CA PHE A 171 -11.24 -3.15 -5.36
C PHE A 171 -10.64 -4.46 -5.85
N ASP A 172 -9.48 -4.82 -5.27
CA ASP A 172 -8.86 -6.10 -5.51
C ASP A 172 -9.84 -7.26 -5.25
N ASP A 173 -9.58 -8.38 -5.91
CA ASP A 173 -10.42 -9.55 -5.78
C ASP A 173 -10.43 -10.11 -4.36
N LEU A 174 -11.43 -10.96 -4.10
CA LEU A 174 -11.58 -11.64 -2.81
C LEU A 174 -10.45 -12.66 -2.56
N ALA A 175 -9.51 -12.87 -3.49
CA ALA A 175 -8.36 -13.74 -3.23
C ALA A 175 -7.42 -13.14 -2.15
N SER A 176 -7.50 -11.83 -1.92
CA SER A 176 -6.86 -11.15 -0.77
C SER A 176 -7.64 -11.35 0.53
N GLU A 177 -8.93 -11.71 0.42
CA GLU A 177 -9.82 -12.01 1.54
C GLU A 177 -9.70 -13.47 1.94
N ASN A 178 -8.60 -13.82 2.61
CA ASN A 178 -8.53 -15.09 3.34
C ASN A 178 -9.56 -15.04 4.49
N THR A 179 -10.74 -15.60 4.25
CA THR A 179 -11.81 -15.73 5.25
C THR A 179 -11.40 -16.74 6.32
N CYS A 180 -11.39 -16.31 7.58
CA CYS A 180 -11.28 -17.23 8.71
C CYS A 180 -12.55 -18.09 8.77
N THR A 181 -12.45 -19.40 8.53
CA THR A 181 -13.44 -20.36 9.01
C THR A 181 -13.21 -20.57 10.51
N TYR A 182 -14.12 -20.03 11.34
CA TYR A 182 -14.15 -20.40 12.75
C TYR A 182 -14.54 -21.88 12.84
N THR A 183 -13.62 -22.74 13.29
CA THR A 183 -13.90 -24.11 13.74
C THR A 183 -13.62 -24.21 15.23
#